data_AF-A0A3E4M7W4-F1
#
_entry.id   AF-A0A3E4M7W4-F1
#
_cell.length_a   1.000
_cell.length_b   1.000
_cell.length_c   1.000
_cell.angle_alpha   90.00
_cell.angle_beta   90.00
_cell.angle_gamma   90.00
#
_symmetry.space_group_name_H-M   'P 1'
#
loop_
_entity.id
_entity.type
_entity.pdbx_description
1 polymer ?
#
loop_
_entity_poly.entity_id
_entity_poly.type
_entity_poly.pdbx_seq_one_letter_code
_entity_poly.pdbx_strand_id
1 'polypeptide(L)'
;MDDIEDTNYKFNSQDIENIWYIFFCLADSTFSSVDVSYGKKGPYMLSGETMMSICKTLETIDFCCYRDAYSDAYTLLRKCRDDLMQYLFVLNFIQNKHGLTDEEAEKFTINSESMMKMIELDVSILVSGERKTDAELAMEKWIYNVLESSENKEDRKKFFDTSKYKSYLVSNNEKVKYIFENFLVDKWLREDRKLNNYVHANGIRFVMDNYVYQNKKEDKHKELIETLQNITDIFLSLLSVIDSIKFHSSDYLDALEMEMKPQEGSQYWVCPIIVEYMNNRFDKKLLQYIQNNEGNGMQFMAEYYNQNKG
;
A
#
# COMPACT_ATOMS: atom_id res chain seq x y z
N MET A 1 -29.63 25.00 8.69
CA MET A 1 -28.71 23.94 9.12
C MET A 1 -29.21 22.74 8.37
N ASP A 2 -28.70 22.57 7.16
CA ASP A 2 -29.05 21.42 6.34
C ASP A 2 -28.45 20.18 6.99
N ASP A 3 -29.29 19.16 7.14
CA ASP A 3 -28.90 17.83 7.56
C ASP A 3 -27.84 17.29 6.58
N ILE A 4 -26.58 17.32 6.98
CA ILE A 4 -25.58 16.44 6.40
C ILE A 4 -25.93 15.06 6.96
N GLU A 5 -26.73 14.29 6.23
CA GLU A 5 -26.86 12.85 6.48
C GLU A 5 -25.44 12.29 6.57
N ASP A 6 -25.09 11.70 7.72
CA ASP A 6 -23.84 11.00 7.94
C ASP A 6 -23.65 10.00 6.79
N THR A 7 -22.76 10.33 5.85
CA THR A 7 -22.45 9.54 4.65
C THR A 7 -21.63 8.29 4.97
N ASN A 8 -21.77 7.73 6.16
CA ASN A 8 -21.04 6.56 6.60
C ASN A 8 -21.72 5.31 6.04
N TYR A 9 -21.07 4.69 5.06
CA TYR A 9 -21.48 3.40 4.51
C TYR A 9 -21.64 2.38 5.65
N LYS A 10 -22.79 1.70 5.71
CA LYS A 10 -23.02 0.66 6.71
C LYS A 10 -22.60 -0.70 6.16
N PHE A 11 -21.52 -1.24 6.72
CA PHE A 11 -21.02 -2.56 6.35
C PHE A 11 -21.99 -3.69 6.75
N ASN A 12 -22.05 -4.71 5.90
CA ASN A 12 -22.79 -5.95 6.12
C ASN A 12 -21.86 -7.08 6.59
N SER A 13 -20.56 -6.98 6.30
CA SER A 13 -19.51 -7.88 6.75
C SER A 13 -18.53 -7.16 7.69
N GLN A 14 -18.46 -7.64 8.95
CA GLN A 14 -17.50 -7.14 9.93
C GLN A 14 -16.05 -7.38 9.48
N ASP A 15 -15.78 -8.47 8.76
CA ASP A 15 -14.44 -8.77 8.27
C ASP A 15 -13.97 -7.74 7.22
N ILE A 16 -14.89 -7.28 6.35
CA ILE A 16 -14.59 -6.24 5.36
C ILE A 16 -14.44 -4.89 6.05
N GLU A 17 -15.31 -4.58 7.02
CA GLU A 17 -15.23 -3.35 7.81
C GLU A 17 -13.90 -3.23 8.57
N ASN A 18 -13.43 -4.32 9.19
CA ASN A 18 -12.15 -4.33 9.89
C ASN A 18 -10.98 -4.06 8.93
N ILE A 19 -11.03 -4.62 7.71
CA ILE A 19 -10.02 -4.34 6.68
C ILE A 19 -10.14 -2.90 6.17
N TRP A 20 -11.35 -2.37 6.05
CA TRP A 20 -11.57 -0.98 5.70
C TRP A 20 -10.93 -0.04 6.73
N TYR A 21 -11.09 -0.31 8.03
CA TYR A 21 -10.46 0.48 9.08
C TYR A 21 -8.92 0.44 9.02
N ILE A 22 -8.32 -0.71 8.66
CA ILE A 22 -6.87 -0.79 8.39
C ILE A 22 -6.47 0.23 7.31
N PHE A 23 -7.16 0.24 6.17
CA PHE A 23 -6.83 1.16 5.08
C PHE A 23 -7.17 2.61 5.40
N PHE A 24 -8.18 2.86 6.22
CA PHE A 24 -8.52 4.19 6.71
C PHE A 24 -7.38 4.75 7.58
N CYS A 25 -6.86 3.97 8.51
CA CYS A 25 -5.70 4.35 9.32
C CYS A 25 -4.44 4.56 8.48
N LEU A 26 -4.21 3.70 7.47
CA LEU A 26 -3.10 3.90 6.53
C LEU A 26 -3.27 5.15 5.67
N ALA A 27 -4.50 5.55 5.34
CA ALA A 27 -4.75 6.78 4.61
C ALA A 27 -4.34 8.00 5.44
N ASP A 28 -4.82 8.05 6.68
CA ASP A 28 -4.56 9.14 7.63
C ASP A 28 -3.05 9.31 7.90
N SER A 29 -2.37 8.21 8.20
CA SER A 29 -0.91 8.22 8.40
C SER A 29 -0.15 8.68 7.15
N THR A 30 -0.61 8.31 5.95
CA THR A 30 0.02 8.70 4.69
C THR A 30 -0.22 10.19 4.37
N PHE A 31 -1.39 10.74 4.73
CA PHE A 31 -1.64 12.20 4.63
C PHE A 31 -0.69 13.00 5.54
N SER A 32 -0.34 12.44 6.69
CA SER A 32 0.60 13.04 7.65
C SER A 32 2.09 12.80 7.29
N SER A 33 2.38 11.93 6.32
CA SER A 33 3.76 11.54 5.94
C SER A 33 3.94 11.44 4.42
N VAL A 34 3.66 12.53 3.72
CA VAL A 34 3.68 12.61 2.25
C VAL A 34 5.07 12.36 1.68
N ASP A 35 5.15 11.49 0.66
CA ASP A 35 6.39 11.27 -0.11
C ASP A 35 6.44 12.20 -1.32
N VAL A 36 7.61 12.83 -1.54
CA VAL A 36 7.79 13.82 -2.62
C VAL A 36 8.85 13.34 -3.61
N SER A 37 8.51 13.37 -4.89
CA SER A 37 9.45 13.19 -6.00
C SER A 37 9.44 14.40 -6.93
N TYR A 38 10.53 14.62 -7.65
CA TYR A 38 10.67 15.74 -8.59
C TYR A 38 10.90 15.22 -10.00
N GLY A 39 10.19 15.80 -10.97
CA GLY A 39 10.42 15.51 -12.38
C GLY A 39 10.20 16.71 -13.29
N LYS A 40 10.20 16.46 -14.60
CA LYS A 40 10.21 17.54 -15.62
C LYS A 40 9.03 18.51 -15.54
N LYS A 41 7.88 18.08 -15.03
CA LYS A 41 6.69 18.94 -14.90
C LYS A 41 6.48 19.48 -13.47
N GLY A 42 7.44 19.28 -12.57
CA GLY A 42 7.39 19.76 -11.19
C GLY A 42 7.41 18.64 -10.14
N PRO A 43 7.20 18.99 -8.87
CA PRO A 43 7.08 18.01 -7.80
C PRO A 43 5.78 17.21 -7.91
N TYR A 44 5.83 15.96 -7.49
CA TYR A 44 4.67 15.11 -7.26
C TYR A 44 4.70 14.60 -5.83
N MET A 45 3.51 14.52 -5.25
CA MET A 45 3.27 14.06 -3.89
C MET A 45 2.48 12.76 -3.94
N LEU A 46 3.03 11.69 -3.38
CA LEU A 46 2.29 10.46 -3.09
C LEU A 46 1.73 10.58 -1.67
N SER A 47 0.41 10.60 -1.56
CA SER A 47 -0.31 10.80 -0.30
C SER A 47 -1.38 9.71 -0.10
N GLY A 48 -2.35 9.95 0.79
CA GLY A 48 -3.34 8.97 1.24
C GLY A 48 -4.46 8.65 0.24
N GLU A 49 -4.49 9.26 -0.95
CA GLU A 49 -5.61 9.13 -1.91
C GLU A 49 -5.79 7.69 -2.41
N THR A 50 -4.70 6.95 -2.60
CA THR A 50 -4.81 5.54 -2.99
C THR A 50 -5.50 4.73 -1.90
N MET A 51 -5.14 4.92 -0.62
CA MET A 51 -5.77 4.20 0.49
C MET A 51 -7.26 4.57 0.64
N MET A 52 -7.62 5.85 0.43
CA MET A 52 -9.02 6.28 0.39
C MET A 52 -9.79 5.65 -0.79
N SER A 53 -9.16 5.53 -1.96
CA SER A 53 -9.74 4.82 -3.12
C SER A 53 -9.96 3.33 -2.82
N ILE A 54 -9.05 2.69 -2.08
CA ILE A 54 -9.22 1.32 -1.59
C ILE A 54 -10.41 1.24 -0.62
N CYS A 55 -10.53 2.16 0.33
CA CYS A 55 -11.69 2.24 1.24
C CYS A 55 -13.02 2.25 0.46
N LYS A 56 -13.14 3.07 -0.59
CA LYS A 56 -14.33 3.08 -1.47
C LYS A 56 -14.52 1.79 -2.27
N THR A 57 -13.44 1.16 -2.68
CA THR A 57 -13.48 -0.15 -3.34
C THR A 57 -14.00 -1.23 -2.37
N LEU A 58 -13.61 -1.18 -1.09
CA LEU A 58 -14.07 -2.12 -0.05
C LEU A 58 -15.56 -1.94 0.30
N GLU A 59 -16.05 -0.70 0.40
CA GLU A 59 -17.49 -0.41 0.53
C GLU A 59 -18.28 -1.05 -0.62
N THR A 60 -17.74 -0.98 -1.85
CA THR A 60 -18.38 -1.59 -3.03
C THR A 60 -18.31 -3.11 -3.00
N ILE A 61 -17.19 -3.70 -2.53
CA ILE A 61 -17.05 -5.15 -2.37
C ILE A 61 -18.07 -5.68 -1.35
N ASP A 62 -18.24 -5.01 -0.20
CA ASP A 62 -19.25 -5.38 0.80
C ASP A 62 -20.66 -5.33 0.21
N PHE A 63 -20.96 -4.28 -0.55
CA PHE A 63 -22.25 -4.15 -1.24
C PHE A 63 -22.49 -5.30 -2.22
N CYS A 64 -21.49 -5.65 -3.04
CA CYS A 64 -21.58 -6.79 -3.95
C CYS A 64 -21.80 -8.12 -3.20
N CYS A 65 -21.10 -8.33 -2.08
CA CYS A 65 -21.29 -9.52 -1.24
C CYS A 65 -22.70 -9.60 -0.67
N TYR A 66 -23.23 -8.48 -0.16
CA TYR A 66 -24.60 -8.40 0.35
C TYR A 66 -25.65 -8.75 -0.73
N ARG A 67 -25.37 -8.39 -1.99
CA ARG A 67 -26.23 -8.63 -3.16
C ARG A 67 -25.95 -9.95 -3.89
N ASP A 68 -25.08 -10.81 -3.34
CA ASP A 68 -24.65 -12.07 -3.97
C ASP A 68 -23.97 -11.89 -5.36
N ALA A 69 -23.48 -10.69 -5.66
CA ALA A 69 -22.76 -10.36 -6.89
C ALA A 69 -21.27 -10.72 -6.78
N TYR A 70 -20.97 -11.99 -6.54
CA TYR A 70 -19.61 -12.45 -6.23
C TYR A 70 -18.63 -12.27 -7.39
N SER A 71 -19.04 -12.46 -8.64
CA SER A 71 -18.17 -12.24 -9.81
C SER A 71 -17.69 -10.79 -9.88
N ASP A 72 -18.58 -9.84 -9.60
CA ASP A 72 -18.28 -8.41 -9.55
C ASP A 72 -17.37 -8.10 -8.36
N ALA A 73 -17.66 -8.68 -7.19
CA ALA A 73 -16.83 -8.53 -6.00
C ALA A 73 -15.38 -9.05 -6.23
N TYR A 74 -15.20 -10.19 -6.91
CA TYR A 74 -13.86 -10.70 -7.26
C TYR A 74 -13.15 -9.84 -8.31
N THR A 75 -13.88 -9.21 -9.22
CA THR A 75 -13.31 -8.23 -10.15
C THR A 75 -12.79 -7.00 -9.40
N LEU A 76 -13.54 -6.53 -8.40
CA LEU A 76 -13.11 -5.44 -7.51
C LEU A 76 -11.94 -5.85 -6.62
N LEU A 77 -11.86 -7.11 -6.15
CA LEU A 77 -10.68 -7.61 -5.44
C LEU A 77 -9.43 -7.60 -6.32
N ARG A 78 -9.57 -7.90 -7.62
CA ARG A 78 -8.45 -7.77 -8.56
C ARG A 78 -7.99 -6.32 -8.66
N LYS A 79 -8.92 -5.38 -8.85
CA LYS A 79 -8.61 -3.95 -8.86
C LYS A 79 -7.89 -3.54 -7.58
N CYS A 80 -8.42 -3.92 -6.41
CA CYS A 80 -7.82 -3.65 -5.11
C CYS A 80 -6.36 -4.14 -5.05
N ARG A 81 -6.09 -5.40 -5.42
CA ARG A 81 -4.73 -5.93 -5.49
C ARG A 81 -3.84 -5.13 -6.46
N ASP A 82 -4.35 -4.83 -7.65
CA ASP A 82 -3.57 -4.16 -8.70
C ASP A 82 -3.20 -2.73 -8.28
N ASP A 83 -4.13 -2.00 -7.68
CA ASP A 83 -3.95 -0.66 -7.13
C ASP A 83 -2.95 -0.66 -5.95
N LEU A 84 -3.06 -1.63 -5.03
CA LEU A 84 -2.14 -1.78 -3.90
C LEU A 84 -0.70 -2.12 -4.34
N MET A 85 -0.56 -3.01 -5.33
CA MET A 85 0.76 -3.34 -5.89
C MET A 85 1.35 -2.19 -6.69
N GLN A 86 0.52 -1.40 -7.39
CA GLN A 86 0.96 -0.18 -8.04
C GLN A 86 1.43 0.85 -7.01
N TYR A 87 0.71 1.04 -5.90
CA TYR A 87 1.12 1.93 -4.82
C TYR A 87 2.51 1.56 -4.29
N LEU A 88 2.73 0.28 -3.95
CA LEU A 88 4.05 -0.19 -3.47
C LEU A 88 5.15 0.04 -4.51
N PHE A 89 4.84 -0.18 -5.79
CA PHE A 89 5.77 0.09 -6.89
C PHE A 89 6.14 1.57 -6.98
N VAL A 90 5.16 2.48 -6.91
CA VAL A 90 5.39 3.93 -6.94
C VAL A 90 6.15 4.39 -5.70
N LEU A 91 5.75 3.94 -4.51
CA LEU A 91 6.39 4.28 -3.25
C LEU A 91 7.86 3.85 -3.23
N ASN A 92 8.14 2.58 -3.57
CA ASN A 92 9.52 2.07 -3.61
C ASN A 92 10.35 2.85 -4.64
N PHE A 93 9.76 3.30 -5.75
CA PHE A 93 10.46 4.17 -6.69
C PHE A 93 10.81 5.55 -6.05
N ILE A 94 9.83 6.21 -5.42
CA ILE A 94 10.06 7.54 -4.82
C ILE A 94 11.16 7.49 -3.76
N GLN A 95 11.17 6.43 -2.95
CA GLN A 95 12.18 6.23 -1.92
C GLN A 95 13.59 5.91 -2.47
N ASN A 96 13.69 5.33 -3.67
CA ASN A 96 14.96 4.97 -4.30
C ASN A 96 15.33 5.94 -5.44
N LYS A 97 15.02 7.23 -5.27
CA LYS A 97 15.31 8.27 -6.27
C LYS A 97 16.82 8.45 -6.49
N HIS A 98 17.21 8.61 -7.76
CA HIS A 98 18.59 8.80 -8.18
C HIS A 98 19.00 10.29 -8.19
N GLY A 99 19.01 10.90 -7.01
CA GLY A 99 19.46 12.29 -6.78
C GLY A 99 20.98 12.42 -6.69
N LEU A 100 21.45 13.29 -5.80
CA LEU A 100 22.86 13.37 -5.39
C LEU A 100 23.33 12.04 -4.79
N THR A 101 24.55 11.64 -5.12
CA THR A 101 25.21 10.54 -4.39
C THR A 101 25.70 11.02 -3.04
N ASP A 102 25.96 10.09 -2.10
CA ASP A 102 26.54 10.41 -0.80
C ASP A 102 27.87 11.20 -0.95
N GLU A 103 28.72 10.80 -1.89
CA GLU A 103 29.98 11.50 -2.21
C GLU A 103 29.77 12.92 -2.76
N GLU A 104 28.68 13.17 -3.47
CA GLU A 104 28.32 14.52 -3.94
C GLU A 104 27.75 15.37 -2.81
N ALA A 105 26.94 14.76 -1.94
CA ALA A 105 26.34 15.41 -0.77
C ALA A 105 27.40 15.83 0.27
N GLU A 106 28.44 15.01 0.49
CA GLU A 106 29.56 15.30 1.41
C GLU A 106 30.36 16.57 1.06
N LYS A 107 30.27 17.05 -0.19
CA LYS A 107 30.95 18.28 -0.63
C LYS A 107 30.27 19.54 -0.08
N PHE A 108 29.07 19.42 0.47
CA PHE A 108 28.30 20.53 1.02
C PHE A 108 28.47 20.61 2.54
N THR A 109 28.47 21.84 3.05
CA THR A 109 28.56 22.14 4.49
C THR A 109 27.18 22.37 5.11
N ILE A 110 27.06 22.18 6.43
CA ILE A 110 25.79 22.29 7.18
C ILE A 110 25.48 23.77 7.52
N ASN A 111 25.54 24.66 6.53
CA ASN A 111 25.05 26.04 6.65
C ASN A 111 23.95 26.31 5.63
N SER A 112 23.14 27.34 5.87
CA SER A 112 21.94 27.61 5.08
C SER A 112 22.22 27.81 3.58
N GLU A 113 23.28 28.53 3.24
CA GLU A 113 23.62 28.81 1.84
C GLU A 113 24.09 27.54 1.11
N SER A 114 24.94 26.75 1.76
CA SER A 114 25.44 25.49 1.20
C SER A 114 24.33 24.45 1.09
N MET A 115 23.43 24.36 2.07
CA MET A 115 22.26 23.47 2.00
C MET A 115 21.32 23.87 0.86
N MET A 116 21.08 25.17 0.65
CA MET A 116 20.23 25.63 -0.45
C MET A 116 20.82 25.21 -1.80
N LYS A 117 22.14 25.40 -2.00
CA LYS A 117 22.83 24.96 -3.23
C LYS A 117 22.77 23.45 -3.43
N MET A 118 22.87 22.68 -2.34
CA MET A 118 22.72 21.22 -2.38
C MET A 118 21.33 20.81 -2.86
N ILE A 119 20.28 21.42 -2.30
CA ILE A 119 18.88 21.15 -2.68
C ILE A 119 18.64 21.55 -4.14
N GLU A 120 19.10 22.73 -4.56
CA GLU A 120 18.97 23.18 -5.95
C GLU A 120 19.64 22.21 -6.93
N LEU A 121 20.84 21.73 -6.60
CA LEU A 121 21.55 20.76 -7.42
C LEU A 121 20.82 19.41 -7.46
N ASP A 122 20.39 18.88 -6.32
CA ASP A 122 19.63 17.63 -6.24
C ASP A 122 18.36 17.68 -7.09
N VAL A 123 17.57 18.76 -6.91
CA VAL A 123 16.36 18.99 -7.70
C VAL A 123 16.69 19.10 -9.19
N SER A 124 17.78 19.78 -9.57
CA SER A 124 18.17 19.89 -10.98
C SER A 124 18.50 18.54 -11.61
N ILE A 125 19.16 17.63 -10.87
CA ILE A 125 19.50 16.27 -11.31
C ILE A 125 18.21 15.44 -11.48
N LEU A 126 17.31 15.51 -10.49
CA LEU A 126 16.04 14.79 -10.54
C LEU A 126 15.16 15.28 -11.71
N VAL A 127 15.12 16.59 -11.95
CA VAL A 127 14.33 17.21 -13.03
C VAL A 127 14.92 16.91 -14.41
N SER A 128 16.25 16.85 -14.56
CA SER A 128 16.87 16.53 -15.85
C SER A 128 16.45 15.13 -16.33
N GLY A 129 16.32 14.21 -15.38
CA GLY A 129 16.00 12.80 -15.62
C GLY A 129 17.16 12.01 -16.23
N GLU A 130 18.37 12.57 -16.26
CA GLU A 130 19.55 11.90 -16.84
C GLU A 130 19.96 10.65 -16.07
N ARG A 131 19.73 10.64 -14.75
CA ARG A 131 20.01 9.49 -13.88
C ARG A 131 18.82 8.55 -13.75
N LYS A 132 17.69 8.86 -14.40
CA LYS A 132 16.47 8.09 -14.24
C LYS A 132 16.46 6.84 -15.10
N THR A 133 16.02 5.72 -14.53
CA THR A 133 15.82 4.49 -15.30
C THR A 133 14.56 4.57 -16.17
N ASP A 134 14.46 3.70 -17.18
CA ASP A 134 13.26 3.62 -18.04
C ASP A 134 11.95 3.51 -17.22
N ALA A 135 11.97 2.74 -16.13
CA ALA A 135 10.79 2.53 -15.29
C ALA A 135 10.35 3.83 -14.60
N GLU A 136 11.32 4.65 -14.18
CA GLU A 136 11.10 5.92 -13.50
C GLU A 136 10.53 6.96 -14.47
N LEU A 137 11.06 7.00 -15.69
CA LEU A 137 10.54 7.85 -16.76
C LEU A 137 9.12 7.43 -17.18
N ALA A 138 8.83 6.13 -17.22
CA ALA A 138 7.49 5.62 -17.48
C ALA A 138 6.51 5.96 -16.35
N MET A 139 6.97 5.92 -15.10
CA MET A 139 6.22 6.32 -13.91
C MET A 139 5.91 7.83 -13.91
N GLU A 140 6.85 8.68 -14.33
CA GLU A 140 6.55 10.12 -14.49
C GLU A 140 5.41 10.37 -15.48
N LYS A 141 5.37 9.61 -16.58
CA LYS A 141 4.28 9.70 -17.54
C LYS A 141 2.94 9.32 -16.91
N TRP A 142 2.92 8.37 -15.97
CA TRP A 142 1.74 8.01 -15.21
C TRP A 142 1.31 9.14 -14.28
N ILE A 143 2.23 9.66 -13.45
CA ILE A 143 1.99 10.81 -12.57
C ILE A 143 1.37 11.99 -13.33
N TYR A 144 1.93 12.32 -14.50
CA TYR A 144 1.51 13.48 -15.27
C TYR A 144 0.28 13.26 -16.15
N ASN A 145 -0.42 12.12 -15.99
CA ASN A 145 -1.59 11.76 -16.78
C ASN A 145 -1.35 11.81 -18.30
N VAL A 146 -0.14 11.45 -18.75
CA VAL A 146 0.19 11.34 -20.20
C VAL A 146 0.41 9.90 -20.63
N LEU A 147 0.52 8.96 -19.69
CA LEU A 147 0.73 7.55 -19.98
C LEU A 147 -0.40 6.95 -20.83
N GLU A 148 -1.63 7.44 -20.75
CA GLU A 148 -2.77 6.90 -21.51
C GLU A 148 -2.64 7.10 -23.04
N SER A 149 -1.89 8.12 -23.47
CA SER A 149 -1.67 8.43 -24.89
C SER A 149 -1.14 7.20 -25.65
N SER A 150 -1.62 6.99 -26.88
CA SER A 150 -1.23 5.87 -27.74
C SER A 150 0.28 5.79 -27.98
N GLU A 151 0.97 6.92 -27.93
CA GLU A 151 2.44 7.04 -28.07
C GLU A 151 3.20 6.30 -26.95
N ASN A 152 2.59 6.17 -25.76
CA ASN A 152 3.21 5.54 -24.60
C ASN A 152 2.79 4.06 -24.42
N LYS A 153 2.26 3.42 -25.48
CA LYS A 153 1.78 2.02 -25.44
C LYS A 153 2.85 1.03 -25.01
N GLU A 154 4.09 1.22 -25.43
CA GLU A 154 5.19 0.31 -25.07
C GLU A 154 5.57 0.43 -23.59
N ASP A 155 5.54 1.65 -23.03
CA ASP A 155 5.74 1.85 -21.58
C ASP A 155 4.65 1.16 -20.77
N ARG A 156 3.38 1.32 -21.18
CA ARG A 156 2.24 0.64 -20.52
C ARG A 156 2.45 -0.88 -20.48
N LYS A 157 2.78 -1.49 -21.61
CA LYS A 157 3.02 -2.93 -21.69
C LYS A 157 4.23 -3.40 -20.88
N LYS A 158 5.29 -2.59 -20.85
CA LYS A 158 6.57 -2.96 -20.24
C LYS A 158 6.52 -2.85 -18.71
N PHE A 159 5.85 -1.82 -18.18
CA PHE A 159 5.93 -1.47 -16.76
C PHE A 159 4.61 -1.50 -15.99
N PHE A 160 3.46 -1.34 -16.65
CA PHE A 160 2.17 -1.13 -15.97
C PHE A 160 1.28 -2.37 -16.01
N ASP A 161 1.63 -3.35 -15.18
CA ASP A 161 0.82 -4.52 -14.86
C ASP A 161 1.30 -5.10 -13.53
N THR A 162 0.40 -5.76 -12.79
CA THR A 162 0.69 -6.31 -11.47
C THR A 162 1.86 -7.29 -11.44
N SER A 163 2.05 -8.08 -12.51
CA SER A 163 3.23 -8.94 -12.63
C SER A 163 4.53 -8.13 -12.78
N LYS A 164 4.46 -6.96 -13.44
CA LYS A 164 5.59 -6.04 -13.63
C LYS A 164 5.93 -5.33 -12.33
N TYR A 165 4.93 -4.85 -11.58
CA TYR A 165 5.11 -4.25 -10.26
C TYR A 165 5.81 -5.24 -9.31
N LYS A 166 5.30 -6.46 -9.22
CA LYS A 166 5.94 -7.53 -8.43
C LYS A 166 7.38 -7.78 -8.89
N SER A 167 7.60 -7.96 -10.19
CA SER A 167 8.93 -8.27 -10.73
C SER A 167 9.94 -7.15 -10.42
N TYR A 168 9.49 -5.90 -10.51
CA TYR A 168 10.30 -4.74 -10.16
C TYR A 168 10.64 -4.72 -8.67
N LEU A 169 9.64 -4.85 -7.79
CA LEU A 169 9.84 -4.85 -6.34
C LEU A 169 10.81 -5.95 -5.90
N VAL A 170 10.62 -7.18 -6.39
CA VAL A 170 11.49 -8.33 -6.08
C VAL A 170 12.91 -8.14 -6.62
N SER A 171 13.09 -7.44 -7.73
CA SER A 171 14.43 -7.24 -8.33
C SER A 171 15.20 -6.08 -7.70
N ASN A 172 14.52 -5.11 -7.06
CA ASN A 172 15.13 -3.87 -6.57
C ASN A 172 15.10 -3.74 -5.04
N ASN A 173 14.49 -4.67 -4.32
CA ASN A 173 14.44 -4.64 -2.86
C ASN A 173 14.63 -6.05 -2.28
N GLU A 174 15.82 -6.31 -1.73
CA GLU A 174 16.19 -7.63 -1.18
C GLU A 174 15.30 -8.05 -0.01
N LYS A 175 14.80 -7.10 0.80
CA LYS A 175 13.86 -7.41 1.88
C LYS A 175 12.53 -7.92 1.34
N VAL A 176 12.01 -7.25 0.32
CA VAL A 176 10.79 -7.63 -0.41
C VAL A 176 10.97 -8.98 -1.09
N LYS A 177 12.11 -9.21 -1.76
CA LYS A 177 12.46 -10.49 -2.37
C LYS A 177 12.43 -11.64 -1.37
N TYR A 178 13.09 -11.47 -0.23
CA TYR A 178 13.10 -12.48 0.83
C TYR A 178 11.68 -12.81 1.31
N ILE A 179 10.85 -11.80 1.57
CA ILE A 179 9.47 -12.00 2.02
C ILE A 179 8.67 -12.78 0.97
N PHE A 180 8.80 -12.42 -0.31
CA PHE A 180 8.10 -13.13 -1.38
C PHE A 180 8.52 -14.59 -1.45
N GLU A 181 9.81 -14.85 -1.58
CA GLU A 181 10.38 -16.18 -1.80
C GLU A 181 10.09 -17.15 -0.64
N ASN A 182 10.05 -16.65 0.59
CA ASN A 182 9.92 -17.49 1.78
C ASN A 182 8.49 -17.58 2.35
N PHE A 183 7.62 -16.60 2.08
CA PHE A 183 6.31 -16.54 2.73
C PHE A 183 5.12 -16.31 1.79
N LEU A 184 5.30 -15.62 0.65
CA LEU A 184 4.16 -15.14 -0.14
C LEU A 184 3.99 -15.83 -1.51
N VAL A 185 4.95 -16.63 -2.00
CA VAL A 185 4.88 -17.27 -3.34
C VAL A 185 3.57 -18.02 -3.56
N ASP A 186 3.23 -18.95 -2.67
CA ASP A 186 2.05 -19.81 -2.85
C ASP A 186 0.74 -19.00 -2.74
N LYS A 187 0.68 -18.10 -1.75
CA LYS A 187 -0.44 -17.18 -1.53
C LYS A 187 -0.66 -16.32 -2.78
N TRP A 188 0.40 -15.72 -3.32
CA TRP A 188 0.37 -14.92 -4.54
C TRP A 188 -0.12 -15.71 -5.75
N LEU A 189 0.45 -16.89 -6.01
CA LEU A 189 0.08 -17.71 -7.18
C LEU A 189 -1.37 -18.16 -7.13
N ARG A 190 -1.87 -18.50 -5.94
CA ARG A 190 -3.26 -18.91 -5.72
C ARG A 190 -4.22 -17.76 -6.04
N GLU A 191 -4.01 -16.60 -5.41
CA GLU A 191 -4.93 -15.47 -5.60
C GLU A 191 -4.81 -14.88 -7.01
N ASP A 192 -3.61 -14.82 -7.60
CA ASP A 192 -3.45 -14.34 -8.97
C ASP A 192 -4.23 -15.18 -9.98
N ARG A 193 -4.13 -16.50 -9.88
CA ARG A 193 -4.93 -17.39 -10.73
C ARG A 193 -6.43 -17.22 -10.50
N LYS A 194 -6.86 -17.12 -9.23
CA LYS A 194 -8.28 -16.98 -8.88
C LYS A 194 -8.86 -15.71 -9.46
N LEU A 195 -8.22 -14.56 -9.22
CA LEU A 195 -8.66 -13.25 -9.69
C LEU A 195 -8.63 -13.14 -11.23
N ASN A 196 -7.62 -13.72 -11.88
CA ASN A 196 -7.57 -13.81 -13.35
C ASN A 196 -8.77 -14.57 -13.92
N ASN A 197 -9.20 -15.64 -13.27
CA ASN A 197 -10.31 -16.44 -13.76
C ASN A 197 -11.66 -15.72 -13.70
N TYR A 198 -11.90 -14.89 -12.67
CA TYR A 198 -13.13 -14.09 -12.58
C TYR A 198 -13.16 -13.00 -13.65
N VAL A 199 -12.06 -12.27 -13.86
CA VAL A 199 -12.02 -11.18 -14.86
C VAL A 199 -12.12 -11.68 -16.29
N HIS A 200 -11.49 -12.82 -16.61
CA HIS A 200 -11.53 -13.36 -17.97
C HIS A 200 -12.66 -14.37 -18.20
N ALA A 201 -13.48 -14.65 -17.16
CA ALA A 201 -14.52 -15.67 -17.20
C ALA A 201 -14.01 -17.01 -17.77
N ASN A 202 -12.84 -17.48 -17.28
CA ASN A 202 -12.15 -18.70 -17.77
C ASN A 202 -12.90 -20.03 -17.50
N GLY A 203 -14.19 -19.95 -17.18
CA GLY A 203 -15.09 -21.05 -16.95
C GLY A 203 -16.47 -20.54 -16.56
N ILE A 204 -17.52 -21.26 -16.97
CA ILE A 204 -18.92 -20.87 -16.73
C ILE A 204 -19.22 -20.63 -15.25
N ARG A 205 -18.55 -21.37 -14.35
CA ARG A 205 -18.71 -21.21 -12.89
C ARG A 205 -18.43 -19.79 -12.41
N PHE A 206 -17.44 -19.10 -12.98
CA PHE A 206 -17.03 -17.78 -12.50
C PHE A 206 -18.08 -16.70 -12.81
N VAL A 207 -18.88 -16.92 -13.86
CA VAL A 207 -20.07 -16.09 -14.17
C VAL A 207 -21.28 -16.54 -13.35
N MET A 208 -21.43 -17.84 -13.15
CA MET A 208 -22.56 -18.42 -12.40
C MET A 208 -22.47 -18.23 -10.89
N ASP A 209 -21.31 -17.85 -10.36
CA ASP A 209 -21.13 -17.56 -8.93
C ASP A 209 -21.99 -16.37 -8.45
N ASN A 210 -22.62 -15.60 -9.37
CA ASN A 210 -23.66 -14.62 -9.02
C ASN A 210 -25.02 -15.26 -8.65
N TYR A 211 -25.20 -16.55 -8.92
CA TYR A 211 -26.44 -17.30 -8.68
C TYR A 211 -26.24 -18.41 -7.63
N VAL A 212 -25.32 -18.20 -6.69
CA VAL A 212 -24.98 -19.20 -5.66
C VAL A 212 -26.23 -19.54 -4.83
N TYR A 213 -26.59 -20.82 -4.81
CA TYR A 213 -27.66 -21.35 -3.96
C TYR A 213 -27.34 -21.12 -2.48
N GLN A 214 -28.37 -20.89 -1.65
CA GLN A 214 -28.22 -20.47 -0.25
C GLN A 214 -27.26 -21.34 0.59
N ASN A 215 -27.22 -22.66 0.34
CA ASN A 215 -26.35 -23.58 1.06
C ASN A 215 -24.85 -23.46 0.75
N LYS A 216 -24.47 -22.73 -0.30
CA LYS A 216 -23.07 -22.47 -0.69
C LYS A 216 -22.68 -21.00 -0.54
N LYS A 217 -23.62 -20.14 -0.14
CA LYS A 217 -23.40 -18.70 0.01
C LYS A 217 -22.36 -18.41 1.09
N GLU A 218 -22.48 -19.07 2.24
CA GLU A 218 -21.56 -18.88 3.36
C GLU A 218 -20.12 -19.29 2.99
N ASP A 219 -19.95 -20.42 2.30
CA ASP A 219 -18.64 -20.88 1.82
C ASP A 219 -18.03 -19.89 0.82
N LYS A 220 -18.85 -19.38 -0.11
CA LYS A 220 -18.39 -18.41 -1.10
C LYS A 220 -18.02 -17.08 -0.47
N HIS A 221 -18.79 -16.63 0.53
CA HIS A 221 -18.47 -15.44 1.30
C HIS A 221 -17.14 -15.61 2.04
N LYS A 222 -16.95 -16.73 2.75
CA LYS A 222 -15.67 -17.04 3.43
C LYS A 222 -14.49 -17.08 2.47
N GLU A 223 -14.64 -17.71 1.30
CA GLU A 223 -13.59 -17.75 0.26
C GLU A 223 -13.21 -16.34 -0.22
N LEU A 224 -14.21 -15.46 -0.38
CA LEU A 224 -14.00 -14.09 -0.80
C LEU A 224 -13.27 -13.28 0.29
N ILE A 225 -13.70 -13.39 1.54
CA ILE A 225 -13.05 -12.76 2.68
C ILE A 225 -11.60 -13.25 2.81
N GLU A 226 -11.35 -14.56 2.70
CA GLU A 226 -9.99 -15.09 2.72
C GLU A 226 -9.13 -14.50 1.60
N THR A 227 -9.70 -14.35 0.40
CA THR A 227 -9.01 -13.75 -0.75
C THR A 227 -8.64 -12.29 -0.48
N LEU A 228 -9.58 -11.50 0.06
CA LEU A 228 -9.34 -10.11 0.45
C LEU A 228 -8.24 -10.03 1.52
N GLN A 229 -8.35 -10.84 2.57
CA GLN A 229 -7.34 -10.89 3.63
C GLN A 229 -5.96 -11.29 3.09
N ASN A 230 -5.87 -12.20 2.13
CA ASN A 230 -4.58 -12.57 1.53
C ASN A 230 -3.95 -11.42 0.71
N ILE A 231 -4.77 -10.64 0.00
CA ILE A 231 -4.31 -9.43 -0.68
C ILE A 231 -3.79 -8.42 0.36
N THR A 232 -4.54 -8.21 1.44
CA THR A 232 -4.13 -7.33 2.55
C THR A 232 -2.83 -7.82 3.20
N ASP A 233 -2.69 -9.11 3.50
CA ASP A 233 -1.45 -9.67 4.06
C ASP A 233 -0.24 -9.38 3.17
N ILE A 234 -0.37 -9.63 1.85
CA ILE A 234 0.70 -9.38 0.89
C ILE A 234 1.07 -7.90 0.93
N PHE A 235 0.08 -7.03 0.84
CA PHE A 235 0.30 -5.58 0.85
C PHE A 235 0.98 -5.10 2.14
N LEU A 236 0.43 -5.43 3.32
CA LEU A 236 0.98 -4.99 4.60
C LEU A 236 2.38 -5.55 4.84
N SER A 237 2.64 -6.82 4.46
CA SER A 237 3.97 -7.42 4.57
C SER A 237 5.02 -6.62 3.80
N LEU A 238 4.69 -6.23 2.57
CA LEU A 238 5.62 -5.49 1.71
C LEU A 238 5.74 -4.03 2.14
N LEU A 239 4.63 -3.37 2.47
CA LEU A 239 4.63 -1.99 2.95
C LEU A 239 5.50 -1.86 4.21
N SER A 240 5.42 -2.82 5.15
CA SER A 240 6.16 -2.77 6.41
C SER A 240 7.69 -2.74 6.26
N VAL A 241 8.23 -3.27 5.14
CA VAL A 241 9.68 -3.25 4.87
C VAL A 241 10.09 -2.21 3.81
N ILE A 242 9.12 -1.64 3.10
CA ILE A 242 9.33 -0.51 2.18
C ILE A 242 9.26 0.80 2.97
N ASP A 243 8.15 1.04 3.68
CA ASP A 243 7.97 2.20 4.52
C ASP A 243 7.11 1.88 5.75
N SER A 244 7.77 1.58 6.87
CA SER A 244 7.04 1.33 8.12
C SER A 244 6.41 2.58 8.73
N ILE A 245 6.81 3.81 8.33
CA ILE A 245 6.22 5.05 8.88
C ILE A 245 4.72 5.13 8.56
N LYS A 246 4.28 4.54 7.45
CA LYS A 246 2.86 4.50 7.06
C LYS A 246 1.98 3.76 8.06
N PHE A 247 2.54 3.07 9.04
CA PHE A 247 1.79 2.33 10.04
C PHE A 247 1.58 3.08 11.35
N HIS A 248 2.17 4.28 11.50
CA HIS A 248 2.19 4.96 12.80
C HIS A 248 0.80 5.24 13.36
N SER A 249 0.67 5.17 14.69
CA SER A 249 -0.52 5.58 15.42
C SER A 249 -0.59 7.10 15.50
N SER A 250 -1.80 7.66 15.50
CA SER A 250 -2.02 9.11 15.66
C SER A 250 -1.66 9.58 17.08
N ASP A 251 -1.61 8.70 18.08
CA ASP A 251 -1.40 9.04 19.51
C ASP A 251 -0.29 10.06 19.77
N TYR A 252 0.84 9.93 19.07
CA TYR A 252 1.97 10.86 19.20
C TYR A 252 1.64 12.25 18.62
N LEU A 253 1.06 12.28 17.42
CA LEU A 253 0.68 13.53 16.75
C LEU A 253 -0.48 14.21 17.50
N ASP A 254 -1.51 13.45 17.90
CA ASP A 254 -2.65 13.92 18.68
C ASP A 254 -2.20 14.58 19.99
N ALA A 255 -1.24 13.97 20.69
CA ALA A 255 -0.68 14.56 21.90
C ALA A 255 0.01 15.91 21.61
N LEU A 256 0.78 16.01 20.51
CA LEU A 256 1.42 17.27 20.12
C LEU A 256 0.40 18.34 19.73
N GLU A 257 -0.62 17.98 18.96
CA GLU A 257 -1.70 18.88 18.53
C GLU A 257 -2.52 19.41 19.71
N MET A 258 -2.70 18.59 20.74
CA MET A 258 -3.37 18.98 21.99
C MET A 258 -2.44 19.66 23.01
N GLU A 259 -1.20 20.02 22.63
CA GLU A 259 -0.17 20.59 23.51
C GLU A 259 0.11 19.74 24.76
N MET A 260 -0.11 18.43 24.66
CA MET A 260 0.19 17.44 25.70
C MET A 260 1.59 16.86 25.50
N LYS A 261 2.22 16.39 26.59
CA LYS A 261 3.49 15.67 26.47
C LYS A 261 3.21 14.26 25.90
N PRO A 262 3.77 13.89 24.73
CA PRO A 262 3.58 12.55 24.18
C PRO A 262 4.15 11.49 25.12
N GLN A 263 3.54 10.31 25.11
CA GLN A 263 4.06 9.17 25.85
C GLN A 263 5.42 8.75 25.27
N GLU A 264 6.35 8.40 26.14
CA GLU A 264 7.68 7.98 25.71
C GLU A 264 7.60 6.73 24.82
N GLY A 265 8.18 6.82 23.62
CA GLY A 265 8.18 5.75 22.63
C GLY A 265 6.93 5.69 21.74
N SER A 266 5.91 6.53 21.95
CA SER A 266 4.68 6.49 21.16
C SER A 266 4.87 6.87 19.69
N GLN A 267 5.97 7.55 19.34
CA GLN A 267 6.34 7.82 17.95
C GLN A 267 6.61 6.55 17.11
N TYR A 268 6.83 5.41 17.78
CA TYR A 268 7.10 4.11 17.14
C TYR A 268 5.89 3.18 17.18
N TRP A 269 4.77 3.62 17.75
CA TRP A 269 3.58 2.79 17.84
C TRP A 269 2.93 2.64 16.48
N VAL A 270 2.49 1.42 16.20
CA VAL A 270 1.68 1.08 15.04
C VAL A 270 0.21 1.15 15.44
N CYS A 271 -0.65 1.58 14.52
CA CYS A 271 -2.09 1.62 14.74
C CYS A 271 -2.62 0.27 15.30
N PRO A 272 -3.37 0.27 16.42
CA PRO A 272 -3.74 -0.96 17.13
C PRO A 272 -4.44 -2.03 16.28
N ILE A 273 -5.35 -1.62 15.39
CA ILE A 273 -6.07 -2.56 14.51
C ILE A 273 -5.11 -3.29 13.56
N ILE A 274 -4.04 -2.63 13.13
CA ILE A 274 -3.04 -3.22 12.24
C ILE A 274 -2.15 -4.19 13.02
N VAL A 275 -1.73 -3.82 14.24
CA VAL A 275 -1.00 -4.72 15.15
C VAL A 275 -1.81 -5.99 15.39
N GLU A 276 -3.08 -5.84 15.80
CA GLU A 276 -3.97 -6.98 16.06
C GLU A 276 -4.12 -7.86 14.80
N TYR A 277 -4.40 -7.26 13.65
CA TYR A 277 -4.55 -7.98 12.39
C TYR A 277 -3.30 -8.78 12.05
N MET A 278 -2.11 -8.14 12.04
CA MET A 278 -0.86 -8.78 11.67
C MET A 278 -0.49 -9.89 12.67
N ASN A 279 -0.63 -9.68 13.97
CA ASN A 279 -0.31 -10.70 14.99
C ASN A 279 -1.27 -11.90 14.94
N ASN A 280 -2.51 -11.71 14.50
CA ASN A 280 -3.48 -12.80 14.34
C ASN A 280 -3.29 -13.58 13.02
N ARG A 281 -2.90 -12.89 11.94
CA ARG A 281 -2.86 -13.45 10.58
C ARG A 281 -1.47 -13.97 10.17
N PHE A 282 -0.40 -13.33 10.62
CA PHE A 282 0.93 -13.58 10.04
C PHE A 282 1.63 -14.73 10.76
N ASP A 283 2.42 -15.48 9.99
CA ASP A 283 3.35 -16.43 10.58
C ASP A 283 4.34 -15.68 11.49
N LYS A 284 4.65 -16.26 12.66
CA LYS A 284 5.55 -15.62 13.64
C LYS A 284 6.93 -15.31 13.07
N LYS A 285 7.45 -16.14 12.15
CA LYS A 285 8.75 -15.88 11.52
C LYS A 285 8.68 -14.71 10.54
N LEU A 286 7.57 -14.57 9.81
CA LEU A 286 7.33 -13.40 8.96
C LEU A 286 7.27 -12.13 9.80
N LEU A 287 6.49 -12.13 10.88
CA LEU A 287 6.36 -10.96 11.74
C LEU A 287 7.69 -10.58 12.41
N GLN A 288 8.46 -11.56 12.88
CA GLN A 288 9.79 -11.33 13.43
C GLN A 288 10.76 -10.79 12.36
N TYR A 289 10.68 -11.30 11.13
CA TYR A 289 11.48 -10.79 10.03
C TYR A 289 11.14 -9.33 9.74
N ILE A 290 9.85 -8.98 9.67
CA ILE A 290 9.38 -7.60 9.52
C ILE A 290 9.95 -6.73 10.63
N GLN A 291 9.77 -7.11 11.89
CA GLN A 291 10.26 -6.33 13.04
C GLN A 291 11.77 -6.08 13.00
N ASN A 292 12.55 -7.04 12.51
CA ASN A 292 14.01 -6.93 12.43
C ASN A 292 14.51 -6.13 11.21
N ASN A 293 13.65 -5.91 10.22
CA ASN A 293 14.04 -5.33 8.92
C ASN A 293 13.22 -4.10 8.53
N GLU A 294 12.20 -3.73 9.30
CA GLU A 294 11.55 -2.43 9.21
C GLU A 294 12.59 -1.33 9.53
N GLY A 295 12.55 -0.22 8.80
CA GLY A 295 13.65 0.74 8.77
C GLY A 295 13.58 1.86 9.81
N ASN A 296 12.50 1.95 10.58
CA ASN A 296 12.13 3.17 11.30
C ASN A 296 11.88 2.99 12.80
N GLY A 297 12.05 1.78 13.34
CA GLY A 297 11.85 1.47 14.76
C GLY A 297 10.42 1.12 15.14
N MET A 298 9.52 0.95 14.16
CA MET A 298 8.10 0.72 14.38
C MET A 298 7.82 -0.63 15.06
N GLN A 299 6.89 -0.64 16.01
CA GLN A 299 6.61 -1.79 16.87
C GLN A 299 5.43 -2.62 16.34
N PHE A 300 5.70 -3.65 15.54
CA PHE A 300 4.67 -4.51 14.94
C PHE A 300 4.22 -5.67 15.83
N MET A 301 5.02 -6.06 16.83
CA MET A 301 4.70 -7.22 17.68
C MET A 301 3.85 -6.82 18.89
N ALA A 302 2.82 -7.61 19.19
CA ALA A 302 1.87 -7.30 20.28
C ALA A 302 2.56 -7.27 21.66
N GLU A 303 3.69 -7.96 21.83
CA GLU A 303 4.46 -8.00 23.06
C GLU A 303 4.94 -6.62 23.52
N TYR A 304 5.20 -5.68 22.60
CA TYR A 304 5.62 -4.31 22.93
C TYR A 304 4.54 -3.51 23.67
N TYR A 305 3.26 -3.80 23.38
CA TYR A 305 2.12 -3.06 23.96
C TYR A 305 1.64 -3.67 25.28
N ASN A 306 1.92 -4.96 25.50
CA ASN A 306 1.55 -5.65 26.75
C ASN A 306 2.50 -5.32 27.91
N GLN A 307 3.73 -4.89 27.63
CA GLN A 307 4.70 -4.47 28.66
C GLN A 307 4.37 -3.10 29.26
N ASN A 308 3.58 -2.28 28.56
CA ASN A 308 3.17 -0.94 29.00
C ASN A 308 1.84 -0.91 29.77
N LYS A 309 1.26 -2.08 30.10
CA LYS A 309 0.04 -2.20 30.94
C LYS A 309 0.35 -2.46 32.43
N GLY A 310 1.57 -2.12 32.88
CA GLY A 310 2.02 -2.24 34.27
C GLY A 310 1.87 -0.95 35.06
#